data_AF-A0A1H9Y0Q4-F1
#
_entry.id   AF-A0A1H9Y0Q4-F1
#
_cell.length_a   1.000
_cell.length_b   1.000
_cell.length_c   1.000
_cell.angle_alpha   90.00
_cell.angle_beta   90.00
_cell.angle_gamma   90.00
#
_symmetry.space_group_name_H-M   'P 1'
#
loop_
_entity.id
_entity.type
_entity.pdbx_description
1 polymer ?
#
loop_
_entity_poly.entity_id
_entity_poly.type
_entity_poly.pdbx_seq_one_letter_code
_entity_poly.pdbx_strand_id
1 'polypeptide(L)' 'DDAFLVPLDAKERPILLEIIEDRHDRKSIVMASQLPVENWYDAIGDQAVADAVLDRIVHSSHRIELFGESIRKMKAKK' A
#
# COMPACT_ATOMS: atom_id res chain seq x y z
N ASP A 1 -5.86 -4.96 -0.34
CA ASP A 1 -6.51 -4.28 -1.48
C ASP A 1 -6.84 -2.85 -1.06
N ASP A 2 -6.97 -1.92 -2.00
CA ASP A 2 -7.23 -0.47 -1.76
C ASP A 2 -6.33 0.17 -0.67
N ALA A 3 -5.06 -0.25 -0.61
CA ALA A 3 -4.15 0.19 0.45
C ALA A 3 -3.98 1.71 0.46
N PHE A 4 -4.02 2.30 1.65
CA PHE A 4 -3.80 3.73 1.89
C PHE A 4 -4.80 4.69 1.21
N LEU A 5 -5.93 4.17 0.69
CA LEU A 5 -7.02 5.01 0.19
C LEU A 5 -7.62 5.88 1.31
N VAL A 6 -7.67 5.34 2.53
CA VAL A 6 -7.97 6.06 3.76
C VAL A 6 -6.69 6.09 4.61
N PRO A 7 -6.26 7.25 5.13
CA PRO A 7 -5.08 7.33 5.99
C PRO A 7 -5.24 6.47 7.24
N LEU A 8 -4.13 5.87 7.69
CA LEU A 8 -4.14 4.99 8.86
C LEU A 8 -4.28 5.77 10.16
N ASP A 9 -5.15 5.28 11.04
CA ASP A 9 -5.21 5.77 12.41
C ASP A 9 -4.07 5.20 13.27
N ALA A 10 -3.91 5.76 14.48
CA ALA A 10 -2.84 5.36 15.39
C ALA A 10 -2.90 3.89 15.84
N LYS A 11 -4.06 3.24 15.79
CA LYS A 11 -4.24 1.82 16.16
C LYS A 11 -3.94 0.90 14.99
N GLU A 12 -4.21 1.32 13.76
CA GLU A 12 -4.01 0.55 12.54
C GLU A 12 -2.53 0.45 12.12
N ARG A 13 -1.75 1.52 12.36
CA ARG A 13 -0.31 1.59 12.04
C ARG A 13 0.51 0.41 12.59
N PRO A 14 0.48 0.11 13.90
CA PRO A 14 1.27 -1.01 14.45
C PRO A 14 0.78 -2.37 13.94
N ILE A 15 -0.53 -2.51 13.69
CA ILE A 15 -1.09 -3.76 13.15
C ILE A 15 -0.56 -4.02 11.74
N LEU A 16 -0.54 -3.00 10.88
CA LEU A 16 0.01 -3.13 9.55
C LEU A 16 1.50 -3.50 9.60
N LEU A 17 2.26 -2.85 10.48
CA LEU A 17 3.69 -3.13 10.64
C LEU A 17 3.94 -4.57 11.10
N GLU A 18 3.19 -5.07 12.09
CA GLU A 18 3.30 -6.45 12.58
C GLU A 18 3.05 -7.47 11.45
N ILE A 19 2.01 -7.27 10.65
CA ILE A 19 1.70 -8.15 9.50
C ILE A 19 2.84 -8.15 8.48
N ILE A 20 3.44 -6.99 8.23
CA ILE A 20 4.56 -6.84 7.30
C ILE A 20 5.80 -7.54 7.86
N GLU A 21 6.12 -7.34 9.14
CA GLU A 21 7.27 -7.97 9.80
C GLU A 21 7.17 -9.49 9.81
N ASP A 22 6.00 -10.04 10.12
CA ASP A 22 5.77 -11.49 10.14
C ASP A 22 6.05 -12.17 8.79
N ARG A 23 5.93 -11.41 7.70
CA ARG A 23 6.09 -11.88 6.31
C ARG A 23 7.41 -11.47 5.68
N HIS A 24 8.06 -10.43 6.19
CA HIS A 24 9.32 -9.92 5.67
C HIS A 24 10.36 -11.07 5.57
N ASP A 25 11.03 -11.17 4.42
CA ASP A 25 11.96 -12.25 4.07
C ASP A 25 11.44 -13.70 4.17
N ARG A 26 10.12 -13.89 4.35
CA ARG A 26 9.52 -15.22 4.55
C ARG A 26 8.45 -15.54 3.53
N LYS A 27 7.59 -14.58 3.18
CA LYS A 27 6.48 -14.78 2.23
C LYS A 27 6.18 -13.49 1.47
N SER A 28 5.81 -13.62 0.20
CA SER A 28 5.42 -12.47 -0.63
C SER A 28 4.16 -11.78 -0.12
N ILE A 29 4.09 -10.46 -0.34
CA ILE A 29 2.91 -9.62 -0.12
C ILE A 29 2.49 -9.05 -1.48
N VAL A 30 1.19 -9.14 -1.79
CA VAL A 30 0.61 -8.45 -2.93
C VAL A 30 -0.24 -7.31 -2.40
N MET A 31 0.11 -6.09 -2.81
CA MET A 31 -0.61 -4.88 -2.43
C MET A 31 -1.11 -4.19 -3.69
N ALA A 32 -2.38 -3.79 -3.65
CA ALA A 32 -3.00 -2.93 -4.65
C ALA A 32 -3.40 -1.63 -3.96
N SER A 33 -3.05 -0.51 -4.58
CA SER A 33 -3.36 0.84 -4.10
C SER A 33 -3.76 1.71 -5.27
N GLN A 34 -4.68 2.65 -5.02
CA GLN A 34 -4.99 3.73 -5.97
C GLN A 34 -4.12 4.97 -5.73
N LEU A 35 -3.35 4.96 -4.63
CA LEU A 35 -2.46 6.04 -4.26
C LEU A 35 -1.04 5.72 -4.78
N PRO A 36 -0.36 6.67 -5.46
CA PRO A 36 1.04 6.52 -5.81
C PRO A 36 1.89 6.25 -4.57
N VAL A 37 2.95 5.43 -4.72
CA VAL A 37 3.83 5.04 -3.61
C VAL A 37 4.47 6.25 -2.92
N GLU A 38 4.77 7.31 -3.67
CA GLU A 38 5.28 8.59 -3.16
C GLU A 38 4.38 9.22 -2.08
N ASN A 39 3.07 8.96 -2.12
CA ASN A 39 2.11 9.51 -1.17
C ASN A 39 1.81 8.56 0.00
N TRP A 40 2.39 7.36 0.02
CA TRP A 40 2.15 6.39 1.11
C TRP A 40 2.71 6.86 2.44
N TYR A 41 3.82 7.62 2.42
CA TYR A 41 4.43 8.17 3.62
C TYR A 41 3.41 8.98 4.44
N ASP A 42 2.74 9.92 3.77
CA ASP A 42 1.74 10.79 4.37
C ASP A 42 0.48 10.02 4.80
N ALA A 43 0.07 9.02 4.00
CA ALA A 43 -1.11 8.21 4.31
C ALA A 43 -0.92 7.31 5.54
N ILE A 44 0.32 6.90 5.83
CA ILE A 44 0.65 6.17 7.06
C ILE A 44 0.63 7.13 8.26
N GLY A 45 1.12 8.35 8.09
CA GLY A 45 0.96 9.44 9.06
C GLY A 45 1.79 9.32 10.34
N ASP A 46 2.73 8.37 10.41
CA ASP A 46 3.76 8.26 11.44
C ASP A 46 5.11 8.01 10.76
N GLN A 47 6.11 8.83 11.07
CA GLN A 47 7.41 8.79 10.36
C GLN A 47 8.12 7.45 10.53
N ALA A 48 8.17 6.93 11.75
CA ALA A 48 8.89 5.70 12.05
C ALA A 48 8.21 4.48 11.41
N VAL A 49 6.87 4.42 11.48
CA VAL A 49 6.11 3.35 10.82
C VAL A 49 6.21 3.47 9.31
N ALA A 50 6.12 4.68 8.76
CA ALA A 50 6.22 4.91 7.32
C ALA A 50 7.58 4.46 6.78
N ASP A 51 8.68 4.86 7.41
CA ASP A 51 10.03 4.41 7.05
C ASP A 51 10.12 2.88 7.10
N ALA A 52 9.64 2.26 8.18
CA ALA A 52 9.69 0.81 8.34
C ALA A 52 8.89 0.04 7.28
N VAL A 53 7.70 0.54 6.92
CA VAL A 53 6.84 -0.05 5.88
C VAL A 53 7.44 0.13 4.50
N LEU A 54 7.91 1.33 4.15
CA LEU A 54 8.47 1.60 2.82
C LEU A 54 9.77 0.81 2.60
N ASP A 55 10.63 0.72 3.62
CA ASP A 55 11.85 -0.08 3.53
C ASP A 55 11.54 -1.57 3.28
N ARG A 56 10.60 -2.14 4.02
CA ARG A 56 10.27 -3.58 3.92
C ARG A 56 9.44 -3.94 2.70
N ILE A 57 8.50 -3.09 2.29
CA ILE A 57 7.55 -3.37 1.22
C ILE A 57 8.00 -2.77 -0.10
N VAL A 58 8.39 -1.50 -0.12
CA VAL A 58 8.64 -0.80 -1.38
C VAL A 58 10.02 -1.13 -1.93
N HIS A 59 11.05 -1.15 -1.07
CA HIS A 59 12.44 -1.33 -1.50
C HIS A 59 12.68 -2.64 -2.27
N SER A 60 12.03 -3.72 -1.85
CA SER A 60 12.17 -5.07 -2.43
C SER A 60 11.03 -5.46 -3.40
N SER A 61 10.13 -4.52 -3.73
CA SER A 61 8.96 -4.83 -4.56
C SER A 61 9.21 -4.78 -6.07
N HIS A 62 8.43 -5.59 -6.77
CA HIS A 62 8.14 -5.36 -8.18
C HIS A 62 6.94 -4.40 -8.29
N ARG A 63 7.18 -3.21 -8.82
CA ARG A 63 6.15 -2.20 -9.03
C ARG A 63 5.53 -2.33 -10.42
N ILE A 64 4.20 -2.42 -10.45
CA ILE A 64 3.42 -2.45 -11.69
C ILE A 64 2.47 -1.26 -11.64
N GLU A 65 2.76 -0.24 -12.43
CA GLU A 65 1.89 0.93 -12.57
C GLU A 65 0.84 0.64 -13.64
N LEU A 66 -0.43 0.79 -13.27
CA LEU A 66 -1.57 0.52 -14.14
C LEU A 66 -2.14 1.85 -14.64
N PHE A 67 -2.40 1.91 -15.94
CA PHE A 67 -2.98 3.06 -16.62
C PHE A 67 -4.22 2.65 -17.40
N GLY A 68 -5.17 3.57 -17.57
CA GLY A 68 -6.36 3.37 -18.40
C GLY A 68 -7.67 3.85 -17.78
N GLU A 69 -8.76 3.78 -18.55
CA GLU A 69 -10.10 4.11 -18.06
C GLU A 69 -10.65 3.00 -17.16
N SER A 70 -11.47 3.37 -16.17
CA SER A 70 -12.13 2.41 -15.28
C SER A 70 -12.95 1.39 -16.08
N ILE A 71 -12.66 0.10 -15.88
CA ILE A 71 -13.43 -1.01 -16.47
C ILE A 71 -14.91 -0.91 -16.06
N ARG A 72 -15.21 -0.41 -14.86
CA ARG A 72 -16.60 -0.20 -14.40
C ARG A 72 -17.33 0.80 -15.30
N LYS A 73 -16.68 1.91 -15.64
CA LYS A 73 -17.23 2.95 -16.53
C LYS A 73 -17.40 2.43 -17.97
N MET A 74 -16.45 1.66 -18.46
CA MET A 74 -16.55 1.04 -19.80
C MET A 74 -17.75 0.09 -19.90
N LYS A 75 -17.99 -0.72 -18.85
CA LYS A 75 -19.15 -1.63 -18.79
C LYS A 75 -20.48 -0.88 -18.68
N ALA A 76 -20.53 0.22 -17.94
CA ALA A 76 -21.75 1.02 -17.78
C ALA A 76 -22.16 1.80 -19.04
N LYS A 77 -21.23 2.05 -19.97
CA LYS A 77 -21.51 2.66 -21.28
C LYS A 77 -22.05 1.68 -22.32
N LYS A 78 -22.06 0.38 -22.02
CA LYS A 78 -22.45 -0.70 -22.93
C LYS A 78 -23.86 -1.17 -22.62
#